data_AF-A0A8S9Z7I0-F1
#
_entry.id   AF-A0A8S9Z7I0-F1
#
_cell.length_a   1.000
_cell.length_b   1.000
_cell.length_c   1.000
_cell.angle_alpha   90.00
_cell.angle_beta   90.00
_cell.angle_gamma   90.00
#
_symmetry.space_group_name_H-M   'P 1'
#
loop_
_entity.id
_entity.type
_entity.pdbx_description
1 polymer ?
#
loop_
_entity_poly.entity_id
_entity_poly.type
_entity_poly.pdbx_seq_one_letter_code
_entity_poly.pdbx_strand_id
1 'polypeptide(L)'
;MFECVLRHAILVEQSRMEIGGGCARFLLTKENAQMWTQLHSEDMKDRSKLLQIRQEAIVEVQKREQAREELKKVQIRQGEKDALNEVMKIEATERERITQEKKEAGQKTVSELIGQYALEQKKESGLSGKILEARQFANELTQRSKGFEDTKREVSQIFQQKPIDLPVRTSTKINVTFTPRIFPTPERESLKVEEEQWLNKQAEHRRAMLKRVVATEEVSEKEMDPIWLRGKGDSLFHAGDFEAAVEAYTRAIELSPKLHSAYSNRAACHLQLRSFFKALEDSSTALDLCVPAVPQNLRSRLRAHVRRGAAFFNLKMYKEALVEYKAAHKLDPADLTIEGDMRNLERFLNQESTD
;
A
#
# COMPACT_ATOMS: atom_id res chain seq x y z
N MET A 1 -36.15 -25.04 29.03
CA MET A 1 -35.57 -25.86 27.96
C MET A 1 -36.36 -27.17 27.95
N PHE A 2 -37.01 -27.52 26.84
CA PHE A 2 -37.68 -28.81 26.69
C PHE A 2 -36.73 -29.74 25.94
N GLU A 3 -36.34 -30.85 26.56
CA GLU A 3 -35.45 -31.85 25.99
C GLU A 3 -36.24 -33.15 25.84
N CYS A 4 -36.20 -33.77 24.66
CA CYS A 4 -36.89 -35.02 24.37
C CYS A 4 -35.89 -35.96 23.69
N VAL A 5 -35.71 -37.16 24.27
CA VAL A 5 -34.90 -38.22 23.66
C VAL A 5 -35.82 -39.10 22.84
N LEU A 6 -35.62 -39.09 21.52
CA LEU A 6 -36.40 -39.90 20.60
C LEU A 6 -36.04 -41.38 20.74
N ARG A 7 -37.02 -42.25 20.52
CA ARG A 7 -36.84 -43.71 20.61
C ARG A 7 -35.86 -44.27 19.57
N HIS A 8 -35.72 -43.62 18.42
CA HIS A 8 -34.81 -44.05 17.35
C HIS A 8 -34.13 -42.85 16.69
N ALA A 9 -33.02 -43.12 16.00
CA ALA A 9 -32.29 -42.14 15.23
C ALA A 9 -33.12 -41.56 14.07
N ILE A 10 -32.84 -40.29 13.78
CA ILE A 10 -33.51 -39.49 12.75
C ILE A 10 -32.49 -38.93 11.78
N LEU A 11 -32.90 -38.76 10.53
CA LEU A 11 -32.09 -38.10 9.51
C LEU A 11 -32.17 -36.59 9.72
N VAL A 12 -31.15 -36.04 10.39
CA VAL A 12 -31.10 -34.62 10.78
C VAL A 12 -31.17 -33.68 9.57
N GLU A 13 -30.51 -34.01 8.45
CA GLU A 13 -30.50 -33.14 7.24
C GLU A 13 -31.85 -33.08 6.52
N GLN A 14 -32.71 -34.08 6.71
CA GLN A 14 -34.03 -34.17 6.07
C GLN A 14 -35.17 -33.78 7.01
N SER A 15 -34.86 -33.54 8.28
CA SER A 15 -35.81 -33.15 9.31
C SER A 15 -35.87 -31.63 9.40
N ARG A 16 -37.06 -31.06 9.56
CA ARG A 16 -37.26 -29.59 9.63
C ARG A 16 -38.08 -29.18 10.84
N MET A 17 -37.82 -27.97 11.33
CA MET A 17 -38.57 -27.35 12.42
C MET A 17 -39.18 -26.04 11.91
N GLU A 18 -40.48 -25.87 12.11
CA GLU A 18 -41.23 -24.66 11.80
C GLU A 18 -41.74 -24.04 13.11
N ILE A 19 -41.36 -22.80 13.40
CA ILE A 19 -41.82 -22.06 14.58
C ILE A 19 -42.88 -21.06 14.15
N GLY A 20 -44.09 -21.13 14.71
CA GLY A 20 -45.15 -20.18 14.40
C GLY A 20 -46.35 -20.28 15.33
N GLY A 21 -46.98 -19.14 15.63
CA GLY A 21 -48.21 -19.07 16.42
C GLY A 21 -48.09 -19.57 17.87
N GLY A 22 -46.92 -19.46 18.48
CA GLY A 22 -46.66 -19.95 19.84
C GLY A 22 -46.40 -21.46 19.95
N CYS A 23 -46.34 -22.20 18.82
CA CYS A 23 -46.05 -23.62 18.78
C CYS A 23 -44.83 -23.92 17.88
N ALA A 24 -44.01 -24.89 18.29
CA ALA A 24 -42.95 -25.46 17.45
C ALA A 24 -43.45 -26.76 16.81
N ARG A 25 -43.51 -26.82 15.48
CA ARG A 25 -43.84 -28.03 14.72
C ARG A 25 -42.57 -28.66 14.19
N PHE A 26 -42.34 -29.92 14.56
CA PHE A 26 -41.20 -30.71 14.10
C PHE A 26 -41.67 -31.73 13.07
N LEU A 27 -41.09 -31.70 11.86
CA LEU A 27 -41.18 -32.78 10.89
C LEU A 27 -39.88 -33.58 10.95
N LEU A 28 -39.95 -34.76 11.56
CA LEU A 28 -38.78 -35.62 11.77
C LEU A 28 -38.83 -36.81 10.82
N THR A 29 -37.76 -37.00 10.05
CA THR A 29 -37.63 -38.11 9.11
C THR A 29 -36.88 -39.25 9.78
N LYS A 30 -37.51 -40.43 9.83
CA LYS A 30 -36.91 -41.62 10.45
C LYS A 30 -35.78 -42.16 9.59
N GLU A 31 -34.73 -42.65 10.23
CA GLU A 31 -33.67 -43.38 9.52
C GLU A 31 -34.13 -44.78 9.11
N ASN A 32 -34.88 -45.45 9.99
CA ASN A 32 -35.44 -46.79 9.74
C ASN A 32 -36.96 -46.76 9.56
N ALA A 33 -37.45 -47.51 8.57
CA ALA A 33 -38.88 -47.66 8.28
C ALA A 33 -39.58 -48.58 9.30
N GLN A 34 -39.74 -48.11 10.53
CA GLN A 34 -40.45 -48.82 11.60
C GLN A 34 -41.59 -47.97 12.19
N MET A 35 -42.71 -48.62 12.51
CA MET A 35 -43.81 -48.01 13.26
C MET A 35 -43.32 -47.63 14.67
N TRP A 36 -43.52 -46.38 15.08
CA TRP A 36 -43.20 -45.93 16.43
C TRP A 36 -44.48 -45.97 17.25
N THR A 37 -44.58 -46.91 18.19
CA THR A 37 -45.70 -46.99 19.13
C THR A 37 -45.64 -45.87 20.18
N GLN A 38 -44.42 -45.37 20.48
CA GLN A 38 -44.15 -44.24 21.36
C GLN A 38 -43.01 -43.38 20.79
N LEU A 39 -43.05 -42.06 21.05
CA LEU A 39 -42.08 -41.10 20.52
C LEU A 39 -40.78 -41.05 21.33
N HIS A 40 -40.88 -41.15 22.66
CA HIS A 40 -39.75 -41.05 23.58
C HIS A 40 -39.17 -42.44 23.90
N SER A 41 -37.89 -42.48 24.26
CA SER A 41 -37.29 -43.70 24.85
C SER A 41 -37.86 -43.99 26.24
N GLU A 42 -37.81 -45.26 26.65
CA GLU A 42 -38.12 -45.71 28.02
C GLU A 42 -37.03 -45.30 29.02
N ASP A 43 -35.83 -44.96 28.52
CA ASP A 43 -34.66 -44.50 29.28
C ASP A 43 -34.80 -43.09 29.89
N MET A 44 -35.93 -42.41 29.67
CA MET A 44 -36.20 -41.08 30.22
C MET A 44 -36.28 -41.06 31.77
N LYS A 45 -36.30 -42.22 32.43
CA LYS A 45 -36.31 -42.35 33.90
C LYS A 45 -34.92 -42.25 34.53
N ASP A 46 -33.86 -42.55 33.78
CA ASP A 46 -32.48 -42.59 34.27
C ASP A 46 -31.74 -41.28 33.95
N ARG A 47 -31.62 -40.39 34.95
CA ARG A 47 -31.01 -39.05 34.78
C ARG A 47 -29.57 -39.10 34.25
N SER A 48 -28.78 -40.11 34.64
CA SER A 48 -27.37 -40.23 34.22
C SER A 48 -27.23 -40.59 32.74
N LYS A 49 -28.06 -41.49 32.21
CA LYS A 49 -28.06 -41.87 30.79
C LYS A 49 -28.50 -40.72 29.91
N LEU A 50 -29.51 -39.96 30.35
CA LEU A 50 -29.97 -38.72 29.70
C LEU A 50 -28.85 -37.69 29.54
N LEU A 51 -28.06 -37.47 30.60
CA LEU A 51 -26.92 -36.55 30.56
C LEU A 51 -25.83 -37.02 29.59
N GLN A 52 -25.57 -38.32 29.53
CA GLN A 52 -24.60 -38.91 28.62
C GLN A 52 -25.03 -38.73 27.16
N ILE A 53 -26.28 -39.10 26.82
CA ILE A 53 -26.84 -38.93 25.47
C ILE A 53 -26.80 -37.46 25.04
N ARG A 54 -27.11 -36.53 25.95
CA ARG A 54 -27.00 -35.09 25.70
C ARG A 54 -25.57 -34.67 25.38
N GLN A 55 -24.59 -35.11 26.17
CA GLN A 55 -23.19 -34.76 25.95
C GLN A 55 -22.69 -35.32 24.60
N GLU A 56 -23.04 -36.56 24.28
CA GLU A 56 -22.69 -37.19 23.01
C GLU A 56 -23.30 -36.44 21.82
N ALA A 57 -24.58 -36.05 21.89
CA ALA A 57 -25.25 -35.27 20.85
C ALA A 57 -24.62 -33.87 20.65
N ILE A 58 -24.23 -33.19 21.74
CA ILE A 58 -23.53 -31.91 21.66
C ILE A 58 -22.19 -32.06 20.95
N VAL A 59 -21.41 -33.09 21.32
CA VAL A 59 -20.10 -33.37 20.71
C VAL A 59 -20.25 -33.72 19.23
N GLU A 60 -21.28 -34.48 18.86
CA GLU A 60 -21.55 -34.84 17.47
C GLU A 60 -21.90 -33.61 16.61
N VAL A 61 -22.75 -32.71 17.13
CA VAL A 61 -23.08 -31.43 16.47
C VAL A 61 -21.82 -30.57 16.30
N GLN A 62 -20.98 -30.48 17.33
CA GLN A 62 -19.71 -29.75 17.25
C GLN A 62 -18.77 -30.33 16.19
N LYS A 63 -18.60 -31.66 16.15
CA LYS A 63 -17.79 -32.33 15.12
C LYS A 63 -18.31 -32.08 13.71
N ARG A 64 -19.64 -32.10 13.53
CA ARG A 64 -20.28 -31.83 12.24
C ARG A 64 -20.06 -30.39 11.77
N GLU A 65 -20.22 -29.42 12.66
CA GLU A 65 -19.95 -28.01 12.38
C GLU A 65 -18.47 -27.80 12.01
N GLN A 66 -17.53 -28.39 12.76
CA GLN A 66 -16.10 -28.34 12.43
C GLN A 66 -15.79 -28.92 11.04
N ALA A 67 -16.35 -30.09 10.71
CA ALA A 67 -16.16 -30.69 9.38
C ALA A 67 -16.72 -29.81 8.26
N ARG A 68 -17.88 -29.14 8.48
CA ARG A 68 -18.45 -28.18 7.52
C ARG A 68 -17.55 -26.96 7.32
N GLU A 69 -16.94 -26.44 8.38
CA GLU A 69 -15.98 -25.34 8.29
C GLU A 69 -14.70 -25.76 7.55
N GLU A 70 -14.17 -26.96 7.82
CA GLU A 70 -13.01 -27.48 7.11
C GLU A 70 -13.26 -27.65 5.61
N LEU A 71 -14.42 -28.21 5.25
CA LEU A 71 -14.86 -28.32 3.85
C LEU A 71 -14.94 -26.95 3.17
N LYS A 72 -15.51 -25.94 3.83
CA LYS A 72 -15.55 -24.57 3.31
C LYS A 72 -14.14 -24.00 3.11
N LYS A 73 -13.24 -24.18 4.07
CA LYS A 73 -11.83 -23.73 3.97
C LYS A 73 -11.11 -24.39 2.78
N VAL A 74 -11.34 -25.69 2.56
CA VAL A 74 -10.77 -26.42 1.42
C VAL A 74 -11.32 -25.89 0.10
N GLN A 75 -12.64 -25.66 -0.01
CA GLN A 75 -13.25 -25.10 -1.21
C GLN A 75 -12.72 -23.70 -1.53
N ILE A 76 -12.57 -22.84 -0.54
CA ILE A 76 -12.00 -21.49 -0.71
C ILE A 76 -10.57 -21.59 -1.24
N ARG A 77 -9.71 -22.41 -0.62
CA ARG A 77 -8.32 -22.61 -1.07
C ARG A 77 -8.24 -23.17 -2.49
N GLN A 78 -9.16 -24.05 -2.86
CA GLN A 78 -9.23 -24.59 -4.22
C GLN A 78 -9.61 -23.49 -5.22
N GLY A 79 -10.62 -22.67 -4.90
CA GLY A 79 -11.01 -21.53 -5.72
C GLY A 79 -9.89 -20.49 -5.90
N GLU A 80 -9.14 -20.19 -4.83
CA GLU A 80 -7.97 -19.30 -4.89
C GLU A 80 -6.87 -19.86 -5.81
N LYS A 81 -6.61 -21.17 -5.74
CA LYS A 81 -5.62 -21.84 -6.59
C LYS A 81 -6.03 -21.82 -8.06
N ASP A 82 -7.30 -22.07 -8.36
CA ASP A 82 -7.82 -22.04 -9.72
C ASP A 82 -7.77 -20.62 -10.30
N ALA A 83 -8.14 -19.60 -9.51
CA ALA A 83 -8.01 -18.20 -9.91
C ALA A 83 -6.55 -17.81 -10.18
N LEU A 84 -5.60 -18.23 -9.33
CA LEU A 84 -4.18 -17.98 -9.53
C LEU A 84 -3.67 -18.63 -10.83
N ASN A 85 -4.09 -19.86 -11.11
CA ASN A 85 -3.72 -20.55 -12.34
C ASN A 85 -4.20 -19.81 -13.59
N GLU A 86 -5.42 -19.25 -13.59
CA GLU A 86 -5.91 -18.44 -14.70
C GLU A 86 -5.13 -17.15 -14.87
N VAL A 87 -4.79 -16.46 -13.76
CA VAL A 87 -3.94 -15.26 -13.81
C VAL A 87 -2.56 -15.60 -14.40
N MET A 88 -1.94 -16.70 -13.98
CA MET A 88 -0.64 -17.14 -14.53
C MET A 88 -0.71 -17.42 -16.03
N LYS A 89 -1.81 -18.00 -16.52
CA LYS A 89 -2.01 -18.23 -17.97
C LYS A 89 -2.10 -16.90 -18.73
N ILE A 90 -2.88 -15.94 -18.23
CA ILE A 90 -3.03 -14.62 -18.85
C ILE A 90 -1.69 -13.87 -18.86
N GLU A 91 -0.94 -13.93 -17.76
CA GLU A 91 0.35 -13.27 -17.69
C GLU A 91 1.38 -13.92 -18.63
N ALA A 92 1.37 -15.25 -18.76
CA ALA A 92 2.25 -15.96 -19.68
C ALA A 92 1.97 -15.57 -21.14
N THR A 93 0.69 -15.53 -21.56
CA THR A 93 0.34 -15.12 -22.92
C THR A 93 0.68 -13.64 -23.18
N GLU A 94 0.48 -12.77 -22.20
CA GLU A 94 0.85 -11.36 -22.33
C GLU A 94 2.38 -11.17 -22.42
N ARG A 95 3.16 -11.92 -21.63
CA ARG A 95 4.63 -11.91 -21.71
C ARG A 95 5.09 -12.36 -23.09
N GLU A 96 4.51 -13.42 -23.64
CA GLU A 96 4.80 -13.87 -25.00
C GLU A 96 4.50 -12.76 -26.03
N ARG A 97 3.34 -12.13 -25.94
CA ARG A 97 2.96 -11.00 -26.81
C ARG A 97 3.96 -9.85 -26.75
N ILE A 98 4.35 -9.43 -25.55
CA ILE A 98 5.35 -8.35 -25.36
C ILE A 98 6.70 -8.74 -25.95
N THR A 99 7.14 -9.99 -25.80
CA THR A 99 8.41 -10.43 -26.38
C THR A 99 8.38 -10.44 -27.90
N GLN A 100 7.23 -10.80 -28.49
CA GLN A 100 7.05 -10.77 -29.94
C GLN A 100 7.05 -9.32 -30.45
N GLU A 101 6.32 -8.43 -29.80
CA GLU A 101 6.28 -7.00 -30.15
C GLU A 101 7.67 -6.36 -30.05
N LYS A 102 8.45 -6.68 -29.01
CA LYS A 102 9.85 -6.22 -28.90
C LYS A 102 10.74 -6.72 -30.03
N LYS A 103 10.58 -7.98 -30.46
CA LYS A 103 11.32 -8.54 -31.60
C LYS A 103 10.94 -7.83 -32.90
N GLU A 104 9.65 -7.63 -33.15
CA GLU A 104 9.15 -6.95 -34.35
C GLU A 104 9.57 -5.47 -34.39
N ALA A 105 9.47 -4.76 -33.27
CA ALA A 105 9.97 -3.40 -33.14
C ALA A 105 11.48 -3.33 -33.42
N GLY A 106 12.27 -4.24 -32.84
CA GLY A 106 13.69 -4.37 -33.12
C GLY A 106 13.98 -4.57 -34.62
N GLN A 107 13.28 -5.49 -35.28
CA GLN A 107 13.42 -5.71 -36.73
C GLN A 107 13.08 -4.47 -37.56
N LYS A 108 12.00 -3.74 -37.19
CA LYS A 108 11.63 -2.49 -37.87
C LYS A 108 12.72 -1.42 -37.72
N THR A 109 13.26 -1.22 -36.52
CA THR A 109 14.35 -0.25 -36.31
C THR A 109 15.60 -0.58 -37.11
N VAL A 110 15.98 -1.86 -37.19
CA VAL A 110 17.13 -2.31 -37.99
C VAL A 110 16.88 -2.06 -39.48
N SER A 111 15.67 -2.37 -39.97
CA SER A 111 15.29 -2.11 -41.37
C SER A 111 15.33 -0.61 -41.72
N GLU A 112 14.81 0.25 -40.85
CA GLU A 112 14.87 1.70 -41.01
C GLU A 112 16.32 2.21 -41.04
N LEU A 113 17.18 1.71 -40.16
CA LEU A 113 18.59 2.08 -40.10
C LEU A 113 19.33 1.70 -41.38
N ILE A 114 19.09 0.49 -41.91
CA ILE A 114 19.63 0.03 -43.19
C ILE A 114 19.15 0.95 -44.33
N GLY A 115 17.87 1.32 -44.32
CA GLY A 115 17.28 2.25 -45.28
C GLY A 115 17.96 3.62 -45.26
N GLN A 116 18.21 4.18 -44.07
CA GLN A 116 18.92 5.46 -43.91
C GLN A 116 20.35 5.40 -44.44
N TYR A 117 21.08 4.35 -44.08
CA TYR A 117 22.46 4.14 -44.54
C TYR A 117 22.55 4.03 -46.06
N ALA A 118 21.64 3.30 -46.69
CA ALA A 118 21.56 3.20 -48.15
C ALA A 118 21.27 4.57 -48.83
N LEU A 119 20.50 5.43 -48.16
CA LEU A 119 20.17 6.77 -48.64
C LEU A 119 21.36 7.72 -48.53
N GLU A 120 22.14 7.61 -47.45
CA GLU A 120 23.41 8.34 -47.29
C GLU A 120 24.44 7.94 -48.34
N GLN A 121 24.62 6.65 -48.59
CA GLN A 121 25.48 6.13 -49.66
C GLN A 121 25.12 6.72 -51.04
N LYS A 122 23.82 6.87 -51.34
CA LYS A 122 23.36 7.54 -52.57
C LYS A 122 23.67 9.04 -52.58
N LYS A 123 23.56 9.73 -51.44
CA LYS A 123 23.91 11.15 -51.33
C LYS A 123 25.42 11.36 -51.50
N GLU A 124 26.25 10.52 -50.88
CA GLU A 124 27.70 10.57 -50.98
C GLU A 124 28.18 10.32 -52.41
N SER A 125 27.63 9.32 -53.10
CA SER A 125 27.96 9.09 -54.52
C SER A 125 27.53 10.27 -55.40
N GLY A 126 26.36 10.87 -55.16
CA GLY A 126 25.94 12.09 -55.84
C GLY A 126 26.85 13.31 -55.56
N LEU A 127 27.29 13.49 -54.31
CA LEU A 127 28.26 14.53 -53.92
C LEU A 127 29.62 14.29 -54.58
N SER A 128 30.10 13.04 -54.63
CA SER A 128 31.34 12.68 -55.30
C SER A 128 31.30 13.01 -56.79
N GLY A 129 30.16 12.80 -57.45
CA GLY A 129 29.96 13.22 -58.85
C GLY A 129 30.09 14.74 -59.02
N LYS A 130 29.41 15.52 -58.17
CA LYS A 130 29.50 16.99 -58.19
C LYS A 130 30.91 17.52 -57.92
N ILE A 131 31.66 16.88 -57.02
CA ILE A 131 33.06 17.23 -56.74
C ILE A 131 33.94 16.98 -57.98
N LEU A 132 33.68 15.89 -58.70
CA LEU A 132 34.41 15.57 -59.93
C LEU A 132 34.13 16.63 -61.03
N GLU A 133 32.86 16.99 -61.23
CA GLU A 133 32.46 18.05 -62.16
C GLU A 133 33.09 19.40 -61.79
N ALA A 134 33.05 19.78 -60.51
CA ALA A 134 33.67 21.03 -60.03
C ALA A 134 35.19 21.04 -60.26
N ARG A 135 35.88 19.90 -60.08
CA ARG A 135 37.32 19.77 -60.38
C ARG A 135 37.59 19.89 -61.88
N GLN A 136 36.78 19.29 -62.74
CA GLN A 136 36.91 19.43 -64.20
C GLN A 136 36.72 20.89 -64.62
N PHE A 137 35.68 21.55 -64.13
CA PHE A 137 35.41 22.96 -64.38
C PHE A 137 36.55 23.88 -63.91
N ALA A 138 37.09 23.65 -62.71
CA ALA A 138 38.24 24.40 -62.20
C ALA A 138 39.50 24.20 -63.07
N ASN A 139 39.74 22.96 -63.54
CA ASN A 139 40.84 22.67 -64.45
C ASN A 139 40.69 23.40 -65.80
N GLU A 140 39.48 23.44 -66.37
CA GLU A 140 39.21 24.22 -67.59
C GLU A 140 39.47 25.72 -67.40
N LEU A 141 39.08 26.28 -66.26
CA LEU A 141 39.37 27.67 -65.88
C LEU A 141 40.89 27.93 -65.77
N THR A 142 41.63 27.04 -65.10
CA THR A 142 43.08 27.18 -64.97
C THR A 142 43.80 27.06 -66.33
N GLN A 143 43.32 26.22 -67.24
CA GLN A 143 43.87 26.13 -68.60
C GLN A 143 43.55 27.37 -69.46
N ARG A 144 42.39 28.02 -69.25
CA ARG A 144 42.07 29.32 -69.87
C ARG A 144 42.87 30.50 -69.29
N SER A 145 43.38 30.39 -68.07
CA SER A 145 44.08 31.48 -67.35
C SER A 145 45.61 31.50 -67.51
N LYS A 146 46.19 30.78 -68.49
CA LYS A 146 47.60 30.98 -68.88
C LYS A 146 47.76 32.34 -69.59
N GLY A 147 47.77 33.41 -68.81
CA GLY A 147 47.97 34.77 -69.28
C GLY A 147 47.24 35.79 -68.40
N PHE A 148 47.60 35.90 -67.12
CA PHE A 148 47.42 37.13 -66.37
C PHE A 148 48.42 37.18 -65.21
N GLU A 149 49.47 37.98 -65.39
CA GLU A 149 50.35 38.44 -64.32
C GLU A 149 49.62 39.48 -63.47
N ASP A 150 49.99 39.49 -62.18
CA ASP A 150 49.91 40.57 -61.20
C ASP A 150 48.60 41.32 -60.98
N THR A 151 48.13 41.25 -59.73
CA THR A 151 48.27 42.40 -58.80
C THR A 151 47.88 41.96 -57.39
N LYS A 152 48.87 41.98 -56.48
CA LYS A 152 48.60 41.99 -55.04
C LYS A 152 47.80 43.25 -54.72
N ARG A 153 46.49 43.11 -54.48
CA ARG A 153 45.72 44.14 -53.79
C ARG A 153 45.98 43.99 -52.29
N GLU A 154 46.70 44.95 -51.72
CA GLU A 154 46.76 45.15 -50.28
C GLU A 154 45.34 45.39 -49.75
N VAL A 155 44.80 44.41 -49.01
CA VAL A 155 43.59 44.60 -48.21
C VAL A 155 44.03 45.12 -46.85
N SER A 156 44.32 46.41 -46.79
CA SER A 156 44.60 47.12 -45.55
C SER A 156 43.80 48.41 -45.54
N GLN A 157 42.51 48.31 -45.22
CA GLN A 157 41.63 49.37 -44.66
C GLN A 157 40.17 48.91 -44.62
N ILE A 158 39.76 48.14 -43.59
CA ILE A 158 38.32 47.92 -43.30
C ILE A 158 37.99 48.17 -41.81
N PHE A 159 38.97 48.22 -40.90
CA PHE A 159 38.72 48.53 -39.49
C PHE A 159 39.37 49.86 -39.08
N GLN A 160 38.66 50.96 -39.29
CA GLN A 160 38.82 52.16 -38.46
C GLN A 160 37.61 52.25 -37.53
N GLN A 161 37.77 51.80 -36.29
CA GLN A 161 36.76 52.06 -35.25
C GLN A 161 36.93 53.52 -34.79
N LYS A 162 35.89 54.34 -35.01
CA LYS A 162 35.81 55.68 -34.40
C LYS A 162 35.41 55.52 -32.92
N PRO A 163 36.05 56.24 -31.98
CA PRO A 163 35.61 56.24 -30.58
C PRO A 163 34.21 56.86 -30.48
N ILE A 164 33.28 56.15 -29.84
CA ILE A 164 31.95 56.66 -29.53
C ILE A 164 32.05 57.35 -28.17
N ASP A 165 31.80 58.66 -28.14
CA ASP A 165 31.78 59.44 -26.90
C ASP A 165 30.39 59.26 -26.23
N LEU A 166 30.35 58.55 -25.11
CA LEU A 166 29.13 58.28 -24.35
C LEU A 166 29.02 59.27 -23.19
N PRO A 167 27.89 59.99 -23.03
CA PRO A 167 27.75 60.98 -21.96
C PRO A 167 27.69 60.31 -20.58
N VAL A 168 28.49 60.83 -19.65
CA VAL A 168 28.55 60.40 -18.24
C VAL A 168 27.25 60.79 -17.54
N ARG A 169 26.52 59.82 -16.99
CA ARG A 169 25.25 60.07 -16.28
C ARG A 169 25.51 60.61 -14.87
N THR A 170 24.81 61.68 -14.49
CA THR A 170 24.78 62.19 -13.11
C THR A 170 23.74 61.44 -12.28
N SER A 171 24.13 60.92 -11.11
CA SER A 171 23.22 60.21 -10.21
C SER A 171 22.35 61.18 -9.41
N THR A 172 21.03 61.04 -9.48
CA THR A 172 20.07 61.68 -8.58
C THR A 172 19.43 60.65 -7.66
N LYS A 173 19.22 61.02 -6.38
CA LYS A 173 18.52 60.19 -5.40
C LYS A 173 17.03 60.47 -5.47
N ILE A 174 16.24 59.41 -5.68
CA ILE A 174 14.78 59.45 -5.64
C ILE A 174 14.36 58.98 -4.25
N ASN A 175 13.58 59.79 -3.54
CA ASN A 175 12.99 59.39 -2.27
C ASN A 175 11.70 58.62 -2.53
N VAL A 176 11.70 57.34 -2.15
CA VAL A 176 10.53 56.45 -2.26
C VAL A 176 9.89 56.33 -0.88
N THR A 177 8.65 56.81 -0.76
CA THR A 177 7.82 56.61 0.43
C THR A 177 6.81 55.50 0.19
N PHE A 178 6.83 54.46 1.02
CA PHE A 178 5.89 53.34 0.94
C PHE A 178 4.61 53.64 1.72
N THR A 179 3.47 53.55 1.06
CA THR A 179 2.16 53.40 1.72
C THR A 179 1.97 51.94 2.14
N PRO A 180 1.49 51.66 3.37
CA PRO A 180 1.27 50.30 3.82
C PRO A 180 0.18 49.65 2.96
N ARG A 181 0.57 48.57 2.28
CA ARG A 181 -0.24 47.88 1.28
C ARG A 181 -1.18 46.91 2.01
N ILE A 182 -2.36 47.38 2.38
CA ILE A 182 -3.47 46.49 2.75
C ILE A 182 -4.29 46.31 1.48
N PHE A 183 -4.19 45.13 0.86
CA PHE A 183 -5.09 44.74 -0.22
C PHE A 183 -6.39 44.23 0.39
N PRO A 184 -7.51 44.96 0.33
CA PRO A 184 -8.80 44.31 0.47
C PRO A 184 -8.95 43.38 -0.74
N THR A 185 -8.94 42.07 -0.52
CA THR A 185 -9.11 41.08 -1.57
C THR A 185 -10.48 41.32 -2.23
N PRO A 186 -10.54 41.59 -3.54
CA PRO A 186 -11.82 41.67 -4.23
C PRO A 186 -12.52 40.30 -4.10
N GLU A 187 -13.75 40.24 -3.59
CA GLU A 187 -14.51 38.98 -3.46
C GLU A 187 -14.64 38.21 -4.79
N ARG A 188 -14.39 38.91 -5.91
CA ARG A 188 -14.40 38.39 -7.28
C ARG A 188 -13.26 37.42 -7.61
N GLU A 189 -12.20 37.37 -6.80
CA GLU A 189 -11.09 36.40 -6.92
C GLU A 189 -11.01 35.49 -5.68
N SER A 190 -12.14 35.28 -4.98
CA SER A 190 -12.16 34.33 -3.88
C SER A 190 -12.11 32.89 -4.41
N LEU A 191 -10.91 32.30 -4.36
CA LEU A 191 -10.64 30.88 -4.60
C LEU A 191 -11.41 29.94 -3.64
N LYS A 192 -12.21 30.47 -2.72
CA LYS A 192 -13.00 29.68 -1.77
C LYS A 192 -13.88 28.65 -2.45
N VAL A 193 -14.56 29.02 -3.53
CA VAL A 193 -15.44 28.09 -4.26
C VAL A 193 -14.61 26.98 -4.91
N GLU A 194 -13.44 27.32 -5.47
CA GLU A 194 -12.54 26.33 -6.08
C GLU A 194 -11.86 25.44 -5.04
N GLU A 195 -11.50 26.00 -3.88
CA GLU A 195 -10.93 25.30 -2.74
C GLU A 195 -11.97 24.34 -2.11
N GLU A 196 -13.21 24.79 -1.93
CA GLU A 196 -14.34 23.95 -1.51
C GLU A 196 -14.65 22.85 -2.52
N GLN A 197 -14.63 23.15 -3.82
CA GLN A 197 -14.79 22.15 -4.88
C GLN A 197 -13.62 21.15 -4.89
N TRP A 198 -12.39 21.59 -4.65
CA TRP A 198 -11.22 20.72 -4.55
C TRP A 198 -11.32 19.81 -3.31
N LEU A 199 -11.72 20.35 -2.16
CA LEU A 199 -11.96 19.59 -0.94
C LEU A 199 -13.09 18.56 -1.13
N ASN A 200 -14.18 18.95 -1.80
CA ASN A 200 -15.29 18.05 -2.13
C ASN A 200 -14.87 16.95 -3.11
N LYS A 201 -14.14 17.27 -4.18
CA LYS A 201 -13.61 16.27 -5.12
C LYS A 201 -12.67 15.29 -4.43
N GLN A 202 -11.85 15.78 -3.49
CA GLN A 202 -10.95 14.93 -2.72
C GLN A 202 -11.71 14.07 -1.70
N ALA A 203 -12.82 14.56 -1.14
CA ALA A 203 -13.74 13.79 -0.30
C ALA A 203 -14.51 12.73 -1.10
N GLU A 204 -14.98 13.05 -2.31
CA GLU A 204 -15.64 12.13 -3.23
C GLU A 204 -14.70 11.05 -3.75
N HIS A 205 -13.47 11.41 -4.12
CA HIS A 205 -12.45 10.44 -4.51
C HIS A 205 -12.12 9.48 -3.36
N ARG A 206 -12.01 10.00 -2.13
CA ARG A 206 -11.89 9.17 -0.93
C ARG A 206 -13.11 8.25 -0.79
N ARG A 207 -14.34 8.75 -0.86
CA ARG A 207 -15.58 7.95 -0.79
C ARG A 207 -15.66 6.86 -1.88
N ALA A 208 -15.24 7.17 -3.11
CA ALA A 208 -15.25 6.23 -4.23
C ALA A 208 -14.21 5.11 -4.11
N MET A 209 -13.01 5.43 -3.61
CA MET A 209 -11.99 4.41 -3.28
C MET A 209 -12.50 3.48 -2.17
N LEU A 210 -13.21 4.02 -1.18
CA LEU A 210 -13.76 3.26 -0.06
C LEU A 210 -14.91 2.32 -0.46
N LYS A 211 -15.79 2.75 -1.37
CA LYS A 211 -16.89 1.94 -1.92
C LYS A 211 -16.41 0.69 -2.68
N ARG A 212 -15.16 0.69 -3.18
CA ARG A 212 -14.55 -0.45 -3.88
C ARG A 212 -13.97 -1.51 -2.93
N VAL A 213 -13.69 -1.15 -1.67
CA VAL A 213 -12.98 -2.02 -0.71
C VAL A 213 -13.93 -2.61 0.33
N VAL A 214 -14.97 -1.87 0.74
CA VAL A 214 -15.93 -2.31 1.77
C VAL A 214 -17.25 -2.67 1.10
N ALA A 215 -17.30 -3.86 0.49
CA ALA A 215 -18.54 -4.42 -0.04
C ALA A 215 -19.24 -5.24 1.07
N THR A 216 -19.80 -4.58 2.09
CA THR A 216 -20.89 -5.11 2.95
C THR A 216 -21.30 -4.07 4.01
N GLU A 217 -22.62 -3.89 4.12
CA GLU A 217 -23.39 -3.27 5.22
C GLU A 217 -23.25 -1.75 5.47
N GLU A 218 -24.38 -1.13 5.84
CA GLU A 218 -24.54 0.31 6.04
C GLU A 218 -23.75 0.80 7.26
N VAL A 219 -22.48 1.08 7.04
CA VAL A 219 -21.55 1.67 8.00
C VAL A 219 -21.94 3.13 8.27
N SER A 220 -22.15 3.48 9.55
CA SER A 220 -22.52 4.84 9.98
C SER A 220 -21.48 5.87 9.50
N GLU A 221 -21.89 7.09 9.12
CA GLU A 221 -21.00 8.15 8.57
C GLU A 221 -19.77 8.45 9.45
N LYS A 222 -19.86 8.18 10.75
CA LYS A 222 -18.75 8.29 11.73
C LYS A 222 -17.68 7.21 11.59
N GLU A 223 -18.04 6.02 11.15
CA GLU A 223 -17.12 4.90 10.96
C GLU A 223 -16.30 5.04 9.65
N MET A 224 -16.55 6.10 8.88
CA MET A 224 -15.81 6.46 7.66
C MET A 224 -14.65 7.44 7.91
N ASP A 225 -14.47 7.94 9.13
CA ASP A 225 -13.31 8.77 9.49
C ASP A 225 -12.18 7.91 10.08
N PRO A 226 -10.99 7.86 9.45
CA PRO A 226 -9.84 7.11 9.95
C PRO A 226 -9.37 7.57 11.34
N ILE A 227 -9.56 8.84 11.68
CA ILE A 227 -9.19 9.39 13.00
C ILE A 227 -10.16 8.85 14.06
N TRP A 228 -11.45 8.80 13.75
CA TRP A 228 -12.46 8.25 14.64
C TRP A 228 -12.27 6.74 14.84
N LEU A 229 -12.00 5.97 13.78
CA LEU A 229 -11.69 4.54 13.90
C LEU A 229 -10.44 4.27 14.72
N ARG A 230 -9.39 5.10 14.57
CA ARG A 230 -8.22 5.05 15.46
C ARG A 230 -8.64 5.29 16.92
N GLY A 231 -9.48 6.29 17.19
CA GLY A 231 -9.99 6.57 18.53
C GLY A 231 -10.86 5.42 19.10
N LYS A 232 -11.66 4.77 18.26
CA LYS A 232 -12.40 3.54 18.62
C LYS A 232 -11.42 2.43 19.00
N GLY A 233 -10.38 2.19 18.20
CA GLY A 233 -9.31 1.25 18.50
C GLY A 233 -8.59 1.58 19.81
N ASP A 234 -8.34 2.87 20.09
CA ASP A 234 -7.74 3.31 21.36
C ASP A 234 -8.68 2.94 22.52
N SER A 235 -9.99 3.20 22.40
CA SER A 235 -10.96 2.85 23.46
C SER A 235 -11.04 1.34 23.72
N LEU A 236 -11.00 0.51 22.68
CA LEU A 236 -11.01 -0.95 22.78
C LEU A 236 -9.71 -1.48 23.41
N PHE A 237 -8.57 -0.88 23.05
CA PHE A 237 -7.29 -1.20 23.67
C PHE A 237 -7.30 -0.95 25.18
N HIS A 238 -7.86 0.18 25.64
CA HIS A 238 -7.99 0.46 27.07
C HIS A 238 -9.03 -0.44 27.76
N ALA A 239 -10.02 -0.95 27.02
CA ALA A 239 -10.97 -1.95 27.50
C ALA A 239 -10.36 -3.36 27.60
N GLY A 240 -9.16 -3.57 27.07
CA GLY A 240 -8.46 -4.86 27.06
C GLY A 240 -8.87 -5.79 25.91
N ASP A 241 -9.75 -5.36 25.01
CA ASP A 241 -10.12 -6.11 23.82
C ASP A 241 -9.16 -5.79 22.67
N PHE A 242 -8.04 -6.51 22.66
CA PHE A 242 -6.97 -6.28 21.70
C PHE A 242 -7.30 -6.79 20.28
N GLU A 243 -8.13 -7.81 20.15
CA GLU A 243 -8.52 -8.36 18.83
C GLU A 243 -9.44 -7.39 18.11
N ALA A 244 -10.49 -6.90 18.78
CA ALA A 244 -11.38 -5.89 18.22
C ALA A 244 -10.63 -4.56 17.95
N ALA A 245 -9.67 -4.20 18.79
CA ALA A 245 -8.82 -3.04 18.55
C ALA A 245 -7.99 -3.19 17.25
N VAL A 246 -7.41 -4.37 17.00
CA VAL A 246 -6.68 -4.66 15.75
C VAL A 246 -7.59 -4.49 14.54
N GLU A 247 -8.83 -4.96 14.59
CA GLU A 247 -9.79 -4.79 13.49
C GLU A 247 -10.10 -3.31 13.25
N ALA A 248 -10.36 -2.54 14.30
CA ALA A 248 -10.63 -1.11 14.21
C ALA A 248 -9.44 -0.33 13.59
N TYR A 249 -8.21 -0.64 14.02
CA TYR A 249 -7.00 -0.05 13.41
C TYR A 249 -6.77 -0.50 11.98
N THR A 250 -7.08 -1.75 11.66
CA THR A 250 -6.94 -2.28 10.29
C THR A 250 -7.88 -1.56 9.35
N ARG A 251 -9.15 -1.37 9.74
CA ARG A 251 -10.08 -0.52 9.00
C ARG A 251 -9.55 0.92 8.87
N ALA A 252 -9.02 1.52 9.95
CA ALA A 252 -8.45 2.86 9.89
C ALA A 252 -7.28 2.98 8.88
N ILE A 253 -6.45 1.94 8.78
CA ILE A 253 -5.34 1.84 7.84
C ILE A 253 -5.85 1.67 6.40
N GLU A 254 -6.88 0.85 6.19
CA GLU A 254 -7.52 0.70 4.87
C GLU A 254 -8.11 2.03 4.38
N LEU A 255 -8.72 2.81 5.28
CA LEU A 255 -9.21 4.15 4.93
C LEU A 255 -8.07 5.15 4.67
N SER A 256 -6.98 5.07 5.45
CA SER A 256 -5.85 5.98 5.37
C SER A 256 -4.52 5.24 5.54
N PRO A 257 -3.90 4.77 4.45
CA PRO A 257 -2.66 4.00 4.52
C PRO A 257 -1.45 4.84 4.94
N LYS A 258 -1.58 6.17 5.02
CA LYS A 258 -0.52 7.08 5.47
C LYS A 258 -0.61 7.39 6.98
N LEU A 259 -1.57 6.80 7.69
CA LEU A 259 -1.80 7.07 9.10
C LEU A 259 -0.83 6.28 10.00
N HIS A 260 0.40 6.78 10.15
CA HIS A 260 1.45 6.14 10.97
C HIS A 260 1.02 5.84 12.41
N SER A 261 0.11 6.64 13.01
CA SER A 261 -0.39 6.41 14.36
C SER A 261 -1.21 5.12 14.48
N ALA A 262 -1.94 4.74 13.43
CA ALA A 262 -2.76 3.53 13.43
C ALA A 262 -1.88 2.28 13.36
N TYR A 263 -0.86 2.26 12.50
CA TYR A 263 0.15 1.19 12.47
C TYR A 263 0.85 1.03 13.82
N SER A 264 1.32 2.13 14.40
CA SER A 264 1.99 2.08 15.69
C SER A 264 1.07 1.53 16.79
N ASN A 265 -0.20 1.93 16.85
CA ASN A 265 -1.14 1.44 17.85
C ASN A 265 -1.58 -0.02 17.60
N ARG A 266 -1.71 -0.44 16.34
CA ARG A 266 -1.93 -1.84 15.99
C ARG A 266 -0.75 -2.72 16.40
N ALA A 267 0.49 -2.25 16.25
CA ALA A 267 1.68 -2.93 16.77
C ALA A 267 1.61 -3.13 18.29
N ALA A 268 1.09 -2.15 19.04
CA ALA A 268 0.88 -2.30 20.48
C ALA A 268 -0.12 -3.41 20.82
N CYS A 269 -1.21 -3.53 20.06
CA CYS A 269 -2.16 -4.61 20.22
C CYS A 269 -1.52 -5.97 19.91
N HIS A 270 -0.73 -6.05 18.84
CA HIS A 270 0.00 -7.27 18.48
C HIS A 270 1.03 -7.69 19.54
N LEU A 271 1.68 -6.74 20.22
CA LEU A 271 2.55 -7.04 21.37
C LEU A 271 1.75 -7.70 22.51
N GLN A 272 0.57 -7.19 22.83
CA GLN A 272 -0.30 -7.78 23.87
C GLN A 272 -0.81 -9.17 23.47
N LEU A 273 -1.16 -9.34 22.20
CA LEU A 273 -1.57 -10.63 21.61
C LEU A 273 -0.40 -11.60 21.35
N ARG A 274 0.83 -11.26 21.77
CA ARG A 274 2.06 -12.04 21.53
C ARG A 274 2.36 -12.36 20.06
N SER A 275 1.82 -11.57 19.15
CA SER A 275 2.05 -11.65 17.70
C SER A 275 3.25 -10.79 17.30
N PHE A 276 4.45 -11.15 17.77
CA PHE A 276 5.63 -10.28 17.71
C PHE A 276 6.12 -9.96 16.28
N PHE A 277 6.01 -10.89 15.33
CA PHE A 277 6.37 -10.64 13.93
C PHE A 277 5.49 -9.56 13.29
N LYS A 278 4.18 -9.61 13.51
CA LYS A 278 3.25 -8.58 13.02
C LYS A 278 3.53 -7.22 13.68
N ALA A 279 3.87 -7.23 14.97
CA ALA A 279 4.26 -6.01 15.68
C ALA A 279 5.55 -5.37 15.10
N LEU A 280 6.53 -6.18 14.66
CA LEU A 280 7.73 -5.68 13.99
C LEU A 280 7.42 -5.03 12.65
N GLU A 281 6.58 -5.67 11.85
CA GLU A 281 6.16 -5.17 10.53
C GLU A 281 5.41 -3.85 10.66
N ASP A 282 4.42 -3.79 11.55
CA ASP A 282 3.64 -2.56 11.82
C ASP A 282 4.51 -1.44 12.42
N SER A 283 5.47 -1.78 13.28
CA SER A 283 6.37 -0.76 13.84
C SER A 283 7.35 -0.22 12.79
N SER A 284 7.81 -1.06 11.87
CA SER A 284 8.72 -0.66 10.79
C SER A 284 8.00 0.22 9.77
N THR A 285 6.82 -0.20 9.31
CA THR A 285 5.98 0.62 8.44
C THR A 285 5.61 1.97 9.07
N ALA A 286 5.33 2.01 10.38
CA ALA A 286 5.10 3.27 11.09
C ALA A 286 6.32 4.21 11.05
N LEU A 287 7.54 3.68 11.13
CA LEU A 287 8.78 4.47 11.01
C LEU A 287 9.00 4.96 9.58
N ASP A 288 8.79 4.11 8.58
CA ASP A 288 8.92 4.45 7.16
C ASP A 288 7.97 5.60 6.77
N LEU A 289 6.75 5.60 7.32
CA LEU A 289 5.77 6.67 7.13
C LEU A 289 6.11 7.96 7.89
N CYS A 290 7.04 7.92 8.85
CA CYS A 290 7.48 9.10 9.61
C CYS A 290 8.73 9.78 9.01
N VAL A 291 9.01 9.55 7.73
CA VAL A 291 10.08 10.20 6.98
C VAL A 291 9.50 11.33 6.11
N PRO A 292 10.02 12.58 6.19
CA PRO A 292 11.16 13.04 6.98
C PRO A 292 10.85 13.17 8.48
N ALA A 293 11.92 13.14 9.29
CA ALA A 293 11.85 13.36 10.73
C ALA A 293 11.49 14.82 11.05
N VAL A 294 10.30 15.03 11.63
CA VAL A 294 9.76 16.36 11.99
C VAL A 294 9.40 16.36 13.49
N PRO A 295 9.42 17.50 14.20
CA PRO A 295 8.98 17.55 15.60
C PRO A 295 7.55 17.03 15.83
N GLN A 296 6.65 17.23 14.86
CA GLN A 296 5.26 16.78 14.95
C GLN A 296 5.11 15.25 15.00
N ASN A 297 6.00 14.50 14.33
CA ASN A 297 5.98 13.04 14.34
C ASN A 297 6.98 12.42 15.35
N LEU A 298 7.61 13.24 16.20
CA LEU A 298 8.59 12.79 17.21
C LEU A 298 8.02 11.70 18.13
N ARG A 299 6.83 11.92 18.70
CA ARG A 299 6.18 10.95 19.58
C ARG A 299 5.84 9.63 18.88
N SER A 300 5.45 9.69 17.61
CA SER A 300 5.14 8.50 16.82
C SER A 300 6.39 7.68 16.53
N ARG A 301 7.50 8.35 16.17
CA ARG A 301 8.81 7.70 15.97
C ARG A 301 9.33 7.06 17.26
N LEU A 302 9.25 7.79 18.37
CA LEU A 302 9.63 7.26 19.70
C LEU A 302 8.84 5.98 20.03
N ARG A 303 7.50 6.03 19.94
CA ARG A 303 6.63 4.87 20.19
C ARG A 303 6.93 3.71 19.26
N ALA A 304 7.19 3.97 17.98
CA ALA A 304 7.50 2.92 17.02
C ALA A 304 8.84 2.23 17.33
N HIS A 305 9.89 2.97 17.69
CA HIS A 305 11.15 2.37 18.14
C HIS A 305 10.98 1.53 19.42
N VAL A 306 10.26 2.04 20.42
CA VAL A 306 9.99 1.30 21.66
C VAL A 306 9.21 0.02 21.38
N ARG A 307 8.14 0.09 20.57
CA ARG A 307 7.31 -1.08 20.22
C ARG A 307 8.11 -2.10 19.40
N ARG A 308 8.97 -1.65 18.48
CA ARG A 308 9.86 -2.51 17.71
C ARG A 308 10.92 -3.19 18.60
N GLY A 309 11.54 -2.43 19.50
CA GLY A 309 12.50 -2.95 20.48
C GLY A 309 11.87 -3.97 21.43
N ALA A 310 10.65 -3.72 21.90
CA ALA A 310 9.88 -4.67 22.71
C ALA A 310 9.55 -5.95 21.94
N ALA A 311 9.22 -5.86 20.64
CA ALA A 311 8.97 -7.04 19.81
C ALA A 311 10.25 -7.87 19.62
N PHE A 312 11.39 -7.24 19.33
CA PHE A 312 12.69 -7.92 19.26
C PHE A 312 13.08 -8.59 20.58
N PHE A 313 12.84 -7.91 21.71
CA PHE A 313 13.09 -8.48 23.04
C PHE A 313 12.31 -9.78 23.26
N ASN A 314 11.02 -9.79 22.93
CA ASN A 314 10.17 -10.97 23.07
C ASN A 314 10.55 -12.09 22.08
N LEU A 315 11.12 -11.74 20.93
CA LEU A 315 11.69 -12.69 19.96
C LEU A 315 13.10 -13.16 20.33
N LYS A 316 13.64 -12.77 21.50
CA LYS A 316 15.00 -13.06 21.97
C LYS A 316 16.12 -12.50 21.09
N MET A 317 15.81 -11.48 20.30
CA MET A 317 16.77 -10.74 19.48
C MET A 317 17.26 -9.53 20.28
N TYR A 318 18.04 -9.80 21.33
CA TYR A 318 18.41 -8.80 22.33
C TYR A 318 19.36 -7.73 21.79
N LYS A 319 20.26 -8.06 20.87
CA LYS A 319 21.19 -7.10 20.27
C LYS A 319 20.43 -6.07 19.43
N GLU A 320 19.48 -6.53 18.63
CA GLU A 320 18.61 -5.70 17.79
C GLU A 320 17.68 -4.84 18.65
N ALA A 321 17.10 -5.42 19.71
CA ALA A 321 16.32 -4.67 20.68
C ALA A 321 17.13 -3.52 21.32
N LEU A 322 18.40 -3.76 21.67
CA LEU A 322 19.28 -2.73 22.23
C LEU A 322 19.46 -1.54 21.28
N VAL A 323 19.64 -1.81 19.99
CA VAL A 323 19.78 -0.78 18.96
C VAL A 323 18.53 0.09 18.89
N GLU A 324 17.34 -0.52 18.94
CA GLU A 324 16.06 0.19 18.93
C GLU A 324 15.86 1.04 20.19
N TYR A 325 16.15 0.52 21.38
CA TYR A 325 16.06 1.29 22.62
C TYR A 325 17.07 2.44 22.64
N LYS A 326 18.27 2.26 22.10
CA LYS A 326 19.26 3.35 21.92
C LYS A 326 18.76 4.41 20.95
N ALA A 327 18.10 4.03 19.86
CA ALA A 327 17.48 4.98 18.95
C ALA A 327 16.33 5.74 19.62
N ALA A 328 15.49 5.07 20.41
CA ALA A 328 14.44 5.70 21.19
C ALA A 328 14.99 6.70 22.24
N HIS A 329 16.03 6.31 22.99
CA HIS A 329 16.66 7.17 23.99
C HIS A 329 17.31 8.42 23.37
N LYS A 330 17.84 8.33 22.14
CA LYS A 330 18.32 9.51 21.40
C LYS A 330 17.20 10.50 21.07
N LEU A 331 15.97 10.03 20.89
CA LEU A 331 14.82 10.89 20.60
C LEU A 331 14.23 11.52 21.86
N ASP A 332 14.23 10.80 22.99
CA ASP A 332 13.81 11.31 24.29
C ASP A 332 14.76 10.84 25.41
N PRO A 333 15.84 11.62 25.68
CA PRO A 333 16.81 11.26 26.72
C PRO A 333 16.27 11.38 28.14
N ALA A 334 15.15 12.07 28.35
CA ALA A 334 14.58 12.30 29.68
C ALA A 334 13.70 11.14 30.16
N ASP A 335 13.33 10.20 29.27
CA ASP A 335 12.50 9.05 29.61
C ASP A 335 13.30 7.99 30.38
N LEU A 336 13.12 7.98 31.70
CA LEU A 336 13.74 7.02 32.62
C LEU A 336 13.32 5.57 32.36
N THR A 337 12.16 5.34 31.74
CA THR A 337 11.68 3.97 31.47
C THR A 337 12.52 3.31 30.38
N ILE A 338 12.74 4.03 29.27
CA ILE A 338 13.58 3.59 28.15
C ILE A 338 15.02 3.41 28.62
N GLU A 339 15.53 4.32 29.45
CA GLU A 339 16.87 4.21 30.02
C GLU A 339 17.01 2.96 30.91
N GLY A 340 16.02 2.68 31.75
CA GLY A 340 15.96 1.49 32.58
C GLY A 340 15.97 0.20 31.76
N ASP A 341 15.08 0.11 30.76
CA ASP A 341 14.98 -1.04 29.85
C ASP A 341 16.28 -1.26 29.07
N MET A 342 16.90 -0.20 28.57
CA MET A 342 18.19 -0.27 27.89
C MET A 342 19.30 -0.80 28.81
N ARG A 343 19.44 -0.26 30.04
CA ARG A 343 20.45 -0.72 31.01
C ARG A 343 20.23 -2.17 31.43
N ASN A 344 18.97 -2.58 31.60
CA ASN A 344 18.63 -3.96 31.92
C ASN A 344 19.07 -4.89 30.79
N LEU A 345 18.84 -4.48 29.54
CA LEU A 345 19.26 -5.24 28.37
C LEU A 345 20.78 -5.35 28.25
N GLU A 346 21.51 -4.27 28.52
CA GLU A 346 22.98 -4.27 28.51
C GLU A 346 23.56 -5.18 29.58
N ARG A 347 22.97 -5.18 30.78
CA ARG A 347 23.37 -6.12 31.85
C ARG A 347 23.14 -7.57 31.45
N PHE A 348 21.99 -7.86 30.86
CA PHE A 348 21.64 -9.21 30.41
C PHE A 348 22.62 -9.72 29.33
N LEU A 349 22.92 -8.90 28.32
CA LEU A 349 23.87 -9.24 27.26
C LEU A 349 25.31 -9.42 27.77
N ASN A 350 25.73 -8.62 28.76
CA ASN A 350 27.05 -8.76 29.35
C ASN A 350 27.19 -10.05 30.16
N GLN A 351 26.12 -10.51 30.82
CA GLN A 351 26.11 -11.81 31.53
C GLN A 351 26.20 -13.00 30.56
N GLU A 352 25.46 -12.97 29.45
CA GLU A 352 25.55 -14.03 28.42
C GLU A 352 26.93 -14.08 27.74
N SER A 353 27.69 -12.99 27.74
CA SER A 353 29.04 -12.96 27.15
C SER A 353 30.14 -13.54 28.04
N THR A 354 29.84 -13.74 29.33
CA THR A 354 30.79 -14.25 30.33
C THR A 354 30.64 -15.74 30.63
N ASP A 355 29.52 -16.33 30.21
CA ASP A 355 29.26 -17.78 30.24
C ASP A 355 29.63 -18.41 28.88
#